data_AF-G0TTP1-F1
#
_entry.id   AF-G0TTP1-F1
#
_cell.length_a   1.000
_cell.length_b   1.000
_cell.length_c   1.000
_cell.angle_alpha   90.00
_cell.angle_beta   90.00
_cell.angle_gamma   90.00
#
_symmetry.space_group_name_H-M   'P 1'
#
loop_
_entity.id
_entity.type
_entity.pdbx_description
1 polymer ?
#
loop_
_entity_poly.entity_id
_entity_poly.type
_entity_poly.pdbx_seq_one_letter_code
_entity_poly.pdbx_strand_id
1 'polypeptide(L)'
;MADNRKAVAIPVLSEDPNGRKNNEKKSREAESQKMTEEDERIKNQVEVLVTRAADSDSNVAGAAIRQLEELLLTNTGGSVASVPKPLKYVRSMYAQLERIQKETSDPANAMRLHDILSFVAMTIEFPDGRRAALEHKLQGTQDDLEQWGHEYLRYLSGCISAEWKERTSKGEPVDHLSNFVQQIVVYMVAHQDEPTAIDLLMEVEDMSAIISHVTKDNHRRIANYLAAASKYLTRPMDTAALKVVYNIYLEVGSYTEAVSVALQLGDRSLVETLFQKCQNPSMRLQMALTCAHFSYLWMLVTRRTGSLTKPWAIWGFHGCIV
;
A
#
# COMPACT_ATOMS: atom_id res chain seq x y z
N MET A 1 51.80 47.94 15.17
CA MET A 1 50.77 48.76 14.50
C MET A 1 49.58 47.87 14.25
N ALA A 2 48.54 48.05 15.05
CA ALA A 2 47.27 47.35 14.93
C ALA A 2 46.49 47.94 13.75
N ASP A 3 45.92 47.11 12.89
CA ASP A 3 44.92 47.55 11.92
C ASP A 3 43.62 46.77 12.11
N ASN A 4 42.54 47.53 12.10
CA ASN A 4 41.32 47.32 12.85
C ASN A 4 40.19 46.98 11.87
N ARG A 5 39.89 45.70 11.66
CA ARG A 5 38.70 45.30 10.89
C ARG A 5 37.50 45.17 11.83
N LYS A 6 36.76 46.28 11.99
CA LYS A 6 35.44 46.27 12.63
C LYS A 6 34.43 45.53 11.74
N ALA A 7 33.81 44.47 12.26
CA ALA A 7 32.66 43.82 11.64
C ALA A 7 31.42 44.71 11.78
N VAL A 8 30.66 44.86 10.70
CA VAL A 8 29.39 45.61 10.67
C VAL A 8 28.29 44.71 11.25
N ALA A 9 27.63 45.19 12.31
CA ALA A 9 26.49 44.50 12.91
C ALA A 9 25.20 44.81 12.12
N ILE A 10 24.47 43.76 11.73
CA ILE A 10 23.15 43.85 11.09
C ILE A 10 22.11 43.81 12.23
N PRO A 11 21.21 44.80 12.37
CA PRO A 11 20.21 44.79 13.42
C PRO A 11 19.08 43.82 13.08
N VAL A 12 18.90 42.79 13.90
CA VAL A 12 17.72 41.93 13.87
C VAL A 12 16.66 42.57 14.77
N LEU A 13 15.54 43.02 14.18
CA LEU A 13 14.35 43.44 14.92
C LEU A 13 13.58 42.21 15.39
N SER A 14 13.93 41.68 16.56
CA SER A 14 12.98 40.93 17.38
C SER A 14 13.49 40.89 18.81
N GLU A 15 12.79 41.55 19.72
CA GLU A 15 12.96 41.36 21.16
C GLU A 15 12.21 40.08 21.59
N ASP A 16 12.88 39.22 22.36
CA ASP A 16 12.26 38.05 22.99
C ASP A 16 11.23 38.50 24.05
N PRO A 17 9.97 38.00 24.02
CA PRO A 17 8.98 38.42 25.00
C PRO A 17 9.26 37.78 26.36
N ASN A 18 9.66 38.63 27.31
CA ASN A 18 9.83 38.30 28.71
C ASN A 18 8.47 38.10 29.41
N GLY A 19 8.44 37.25 30.44
CA GLY A 19 7.24 36.56 30.93
C GLY A 19 6.07 37.42 31.43
N ARG A 20 4.85 36.91 31.18
CA ARG A 20 3.73 36.71 32.15
C ARG A 20 2.42 36.45 31.39
N LYS A 21 1.87 35.24 31.52
CA LYS A 21 0.42 34.94 31.50
C LYS A 21 0.18 33.52 32.00
N ASN A 22 0.04 33.40 33.32
CA ASN A 22 -0.68 32.30 33.94
C ASN A 22 -2.19 32.58 33.74
N ASN A 23 -2.99 31.52 33.54
CA ASN A 23 -4.47 31.49 33.59
C ASN A 23 -5.34 31.83 32.35
N GLU A 24 -5.01 31.36 31.15
CA GLU A 24 -6.03 31.25 30.05
C GLU A 24 -6.05 29.89 29.33
N LYS A 25 -5.25 28.90 29.77
CA LYS A 25 -5.19 27.58 29.10
C LYS A 25 -6.12 26.51 29.70
N LYS A 26 -6.81 26.80 30.81
CA LYS A 26 -7.67 25.82 31.51
C LYS A 26 -9.17 25.90 31.17
N SER A 27 -9.60 26.85 30.33
CA SER A 27 -11.01 27.00 29.94
C SER A 27 -11.34 26.47 28.52
N ARG A 28 -10.37 26.39 27.60
CA ARG A 28 -10.61 25.87 26.23
C ARG A 28 -10.71 24.34 26.14
N GLU A 29 -10.12 23.60 27.08
CA GLU A 29 -10.25 22.13 27.15
C GLU A 29 -11.56 21.69 27.84
N ALA A 30 -12.17 22.56 28.66
CA ALA A 30 -13.43 22.24 29.35
C ALA A 30 -14.68 22.52 28.47
N GLU A 31 -14.60 23.48 27.54
CA GLU A 31 -15.70 23.77 26.59
C GLU A 31 -15.73 22.84 25.38
N SER A 32 -14.63 22.14 25.08
CA SER A 32 -14.57 21.09 24.04
C SER A 32 -15.11 19.74 24.52
N GLN A 33 -15.54 19.64 25.79
CA GLN A 33 -16.10 18.43 26.42
C GLN A 33 -17.62 18.49 26.68
N LYS A 34 -18.31 19.56 26.28
CA LYS A 34 -19.76 19.42 26.04
C LYS A 34 -19.91 18.73 24.69
N MET A 35 -20.17 17.43 24.74
CA MET A 35 -20.62 16.65 23.59
C MET A 35 -21.62 17.51 22.81
N THR A 36 -21.32 17.82 21.55
CA THR A 36 -22.29 18.52 20.70
C THR A 36 -23.53 17.62 20.60
N GLU A 37 -24.74 18.18 20.57
CA GLU A 37 -25.99 17.37 20.55
C GLU A 37 -25.98 16.27 19.47
N GLU A 38 -25.30 16.53 18.34
CA GLU A 38 -25.08 15.57 17.27
C GLU A 38 -24.23 14.36 17.69
N ASP A 39 -23.19 14.59 18.49
CA ASP A 39 -22.26 13.56 18.97
C ASP A 39 -22.94 12.64 20.00
N GLU A 40 -23.77 13.21 20.88
CA GLU A 40 -24.60 12.42 21.80
C GLU A 40 -25.63 11.57 21.07
N ARG A 41 -26.22 12.10 19.98
CA ARG A 41 -27.15 11.33 19.13
C ARG A 41 -26.46 10.13 18.49
N ILE A 42 -25.28 10.31 17.91
CA ILE A 42 -24.52 9.21 17.29
C ILE A 42 -24.15 8.16 18.34
N LYS A 43 -23.68 8.59 19.51
CA LYS A 43 -23.35 7.69 20.62
C LYS A 43 -24.57 6.87 21.05
N ASN A 44 -25.70 7.53 21.32
CA ASN A 44 -26.94 6.86 21.74
C ASN A 44 -27.45 5.90 20.65
N GLN A 45 -27.35 6.29 19.38
CA GLN A 45 -27.73 5.43 18.25
C GLN A 45 -26.87 4.17 18.21
N VAL A 46 -25.55 4.31 18.32
CA VAL A 46 -24.62 3.17 18.37
C VAL A 46 -24.93 2.25 19.56
N GLU A 47 -25.13 2.80 20.75
CA GLU A 47 -25.43 2.02 21.95
C GLU A 47 -26.74 1.21 21.81
N VAL A 48 -27.78 1.82 21.25
CA VAL A 48 -29.05 1.14 20.96
C VAL A 48 -28.84 0.03 19.94
N LEU A 49 -28.12 0.29 18.83
CA LEU A 49 -27.89 -0.71 17.79
C LEU A 49 -27.09 -1.92 18.30
N VAL A 50 -26.03 -1.69 19.08
CA VAL A 50 -25.22 -2.77 19.68
C VAL A 50 -26.05 -3.57 20.68
N THR A 51 -26.90 -2.91 21.48
CA THR A 51 -27.80 -3.61 22.42
C THR A 51 -28.83 -4.46 21.68
N ARG A 52 -29.42 -3.94 20.60
CA ARG A 52 -30.40 -4.64 19.75
C ARG A 52 -29.79 -5.77 18.94
N ALA A 53 -28.49 -5.72 18.64
CA ALA A 53 -27.79 -6.82 18.01
C ALA A 53 -27.74 -8.08 18.90
N ALA A 54 -27.95 -7.95 20.21
CA ALA A 54 -28.02 -9.06 21.17
C ALA A 54 -29.45 -9.61 21.38
N ASP A 55 -30.47 -9.06 20.69
CA ASP A 55 -31.86 -9.49 20.89
C ASP A 55 -32.06 -10.95 20.46
N SER A 56 -32.97 -11.66 21.14
CA SER A 56 -33.26 -13.08 20.86
C SER A 56 -33.95 -13.32 19.52
N ASP A 57 -34.62 -12.29 18.96
CA ASP A 57 -35.23 -12.37 17.63
C ASP A 57 -34.19 -12.03 16.56
N SER A 58 -33.88 -13.02 15.72
CA SER A 58 -32.89 -12.89 14.66
C SER A 58 -33.21 -11.77 13.66
N ASN A 59 -34.49 -11.47 13.42
CA ASN A 59 -34.87 -10.41 12.48
C ASN A 59 -34.54 -9.02 13.05
N VAL A 60 -34.76 -8.82 14.35
CA VAL A 60 -34.45 -7.57 15.04
C VAL A 60 -32.93 -7.39 15.15
N ALA A 61 -32.22 -8.44 15.56
CA ALA A 61 -30.76 -8.44 15.60
C ALA A 61 -30.15 -8.15 14.22
N GLY A 62 -30.61 -8.85 13.17
CA GLY A 62 -30.14 -8.66 11.81
C GLY A 62 -30.49 -7.30 11.20
N ALA A 63 -31.56 -6.64 11.62
CA ALA A 63 -31.87 -5.26 11.23
C ALA A 63 -30.94 -4.26 11.93
N ALA A 64 -30.67 -4.46 13.22
CA ALA A 64 -29.75 -3.61 13.98
C ALA A 64 -28.31 -3.70 13.46
N ILE A 65 -27.83 -4.91 13.15
CA ILE A 65 -26.50 -5.15 12.57
C ILE A 65 -26.34 -4.43 11.23
N ARG A 66 -27.34 -4.53 10.34
CA ARG A 66 -27.32 -3.83 9.04
C ARG A 66 -27.30 -2.32 9.20
N GLN A 67 -28.09 -1.78 10.13
CA GLN A 67 -28.07 -0.34 10.40
C GLN A 67 -26.74 0.12 10.99
N LEU A 68 -26.09 -0.72 11.80
CA LEU A 68 -24.77 -0.44 12.35
C LEU A 68 -23.70 -0.44 11.24
N GLU A 69 -23.75 -1.40 10.33
CA GLU A 69 -22.91 -1.50 9.14
C GLU A 69 -23.07 -0.26 8.25
N GLU A 70 -24.30 0.09 7.88
CA GLU A 70 -24.59 1.28 7.07
C GLU A 70 -24.08 2.56 7.75
N LEU A 71 -24.25 2.69 9.07
CA LEU A 71 -23.79 3.84 9.85
C LEU A 71 -22.26 3.96 9.87
N LEU A 72 -21.53 2.84 9.86
CA LEU A 72 -20.08 2.82 9.73
C LEU A 72 -19.64 3.17 8.31
N LEU A 73 -20.25 2.62 7.27
CA LEU A 73 -19.88 2.86 5.87
C LEU A 73 -20.14 4.31 5.44
N THR A 74 -21.34 4.83 5.72
CA THR A 74 -21.78 6.16 5.29
C THR A 74 -21.00 7.30 5.96
N ASN A 75 -20.68 7.16 7.25
CA ASN A 75 -19.95 8.19 7.99
C ASN A 75 -18.43 8.07 7.88
N THR A 76 -17.91 6.98 7.30
CA THR A 76 -16.47 6.82 7.04
C THR A 76 -16.02 7.52 5.75
N GLY A 77 -16.94 7.84 4.83
CA GLY A 77 -16.63 8.56 3.60
C GLY A 77 -16.32 10.07 3.74
N GLY A 78 -16.41 10.63 4.95
CA GLY A 78 -16.27 12.08 5.20
C GLY A 78 -14.89 12.48 5.73
N SER A 79 -14.07 13.09 4.86
CA SER A 79 -12.81 13.82 5.17
C SER A 79 -11.74 13.07 5.97
N VAL A 80 -10.62 12.80 5.28
CA VAL A 80 -9.37 12.10 5.69
C VAL A 80 -8.72 12.63 6.99
N ALA A 81 -9.19 13.76 7.53
CA ALA A 81 -8.57 14.45 8.67
C ALA A 81 -9.10 14.02 10.06
N SER A 82 -10.18 13.24 10.15
CA SER A 82 -10.72 12.79 11.45
C SER A 82 -11.25 11.36 11.42
N VAL A 83 -10.90 10.58 12.44
CA VAL A 83 -11.52 9.26 12.70
C VAL A 83 -13.04 9.44 12.75
N PRO A 84 -13.81 8.64 11.99
CA PRO A 84 -15.26 8.75 11.99
C PRO A 84 -15.80 8.67 13.42
N LYS A 85 -16.60 9.67 13.84
CA LYS A 85 -17.15 9.72 15.20
C LYS A 85 -17.86 8.41 15.61
N PRO A 86 -18.65 7.75 14.73
CA PRO A 86 -19.22 6.45 15.05
C PRO A 86 -18.19 5.39 15.45
N LEU A 87 -17.06 5.33 14.75
CA LEU A 87 -16.02 4.33 14.97
C LEU A 87 -15.43 4.46 16.38
N LYS A 88 -15.30 5.68 16.90
CA LYS A 88 -14.89 5.94 18.29
C LYS A 88 -15.83 5.29 19.30
N TYR A 89 -17.14 5.38 19.09
CA TYR A 89 -18.14 4.80 20.00
C TYR A 89 -18.20 3.28 19.87
N VAL A 90 -18.23 2.76 18.65
CA VAL A 90 -18.23 1.31 18.41
C VAL A 90 -16.98 0.65 19.00
N ARG A 91 -15.82 1.31 18.88
CA ARG A 91 -14.56 0.87 19.50
C ARG A 91 -14.70 0.65 21.02
N SER A 92 -15.42 1.54 21.72
CA SER A 92 -15.63 1.39 23.17
C SER A 92 -16.49 0.17 23.53
N MET A 93 -17.32 -0.30 22.61
CA MET A 93 -18.23 -1.45 22.78
C MET A 93 -17.70 -2.73 22.12
N TYR A 94 -16.44 -2.75 21.66
CA TYR A 94 -15.87 -3.88 20.94
C TYR A 94 -15.98 -5.20 21.71
N ALA A 95 -15.68 -5.18 23.03
CA ALA A 95 -15.80 -6.37 23.88
C ALA A 95 -17.24 -6.89 24.02
N GLN A 96 -18.24 -6.00 23.91
CA GLN A 96 -19.65 -6.40 23.90
C GLN A 96 -20.01 -7.03 22.56
N LEU A 97 -19.55 -6.46 21.44
CA LEU A 97 -19.76 -7.03 20.11
C LEU A 97 -19.10 -8.41 19.95
N GLU A 98 -17.91 -8.63 20.50
CA GLU A 98 -17.28 -9.96 20.51
C GLU A 98 -18.09 -10.99 21.31
N ARG A 99 -18.78 -10.59 22.39
CA ARG A 99 -19.67 -11.49 23.14
C ARG A 99 -20.92 -11.83 22.33
N ILE A 100 -21.55 -10.81 21.75
CA ILE A 100 -22.74 -10.97 20.92
C ILE A 100 -22.44 -11.90 19.75
N GLN A 101 -21.29 -11.73 19.09
CA GLN A 101 -20.86 -12.60 18.00
C GLN A 101 -20.77 -14.07 18.43
N LYS A 102 -20.25 -14.35 19.64
CA LYS A 102 -20.13 -15.73 20.17
C LYS A 102 -21.47 -16.33 20.61
N GLU A 103 -22.40 -15.51 21.08
CA GLU A 103 -23.72 -15.93 21.57
C GLU A 103 -24.75 -16.04 20.43
N THR A 104 -24.49 -15.38 19.30
CA THR A 104 -25.38 -15.39 18.12
C THR A 104 -25.50 -16.79 17.54
N SER A 105 -26.73 -17.29 17.42
CA SER A 105 -27.02 -18.61 16.83
C SER A 105 -27.25 -18.57 15.32
N ASP A 106 -27.59 -17.41 14.75
CA ASP A 106 -27.84 -17.27 13.31
C ASP A 106 -26.52 -17.05 12.55
N PRO A 107 -26.15 -17.96 11.62
CA PRO A 107 -24.89 -17.85 10.88
C PRO A 107 -24.81 -16.57 10.03
N ALA A 108 -25.92 -16.08 9.46
CA ALA A 108 -25.90 -14.90 8.60
C ALA A 108 -25.59 -13.62 9.41
N ASN A 109 -26.14 -13.52 10.62
CA ASN A 109 -25.86 -12.40 11.53
C ASN A 109 -24.44 -12.51 12.12
N ALA A 110 -23.98 -13.73 12.42
CA ALA A 110 -22.62 -13.96 12.90
C ALA A 110 -21.56 -13.54 11.86
N MET A 111 -21.77 -13.84 10.57
CA MET A 111 -20.86 -13.41 9.49
C MET A 111 -20.77 -11.88 9.40
N ARG A 112 -21.91 -11.17 9.41
CA ARG A 112 -21.89 -9.70 9.39
C ARG A 112 -21.26 -9.08 10.63
N LEU A 113 -21.47 -9.68 11.80
CA LEU A 113 -20.80 -9.25 13.03
C LEU A 113 -19.28 -9.42 12.92
N HIS A 114 -18.80 -10.48 12.28
CA HIS A 114 -17.38 -10.64 11.98
C HIS A 114 -16.85 -9.52 11.07
N ASP A 115 -17.58 -9.12 10.04
CA ASP A 115 -17.15 -8.04 9.16
C ASP A 115 -17.07 -6.69 9.92
N ILE A 116 -18.07 -6.38 10.75
CA ILE A 116 -18.03 -5.18 11.62
C ILE A 116 -16.86 -5.25 12.61
N LEU A 117 -16.67 -6.39 13.28
CA LEU A 117 -15.56 -6.57 14.23
C LEU A 117 -14.21 -6.42 13.52
N SER A 118 -14.08 -6.95 12.31
CA SER A 118 -12.86 -6.82 11.51
C SER A 118 -12.54 -5.35 11.21
N PHE A 119 -13.55 -4.60 10.76
CA PHE A 119 -13.41 -3.18 10.47
C PHE A 119 -13.04 -2.38 11.74
N VAL A 120 -13.73 -2.60 12.85
CA VAL A 120 -13.46 -1.88 14.10
C VAL A 120 -12.09 -2.23 14.68
N ALA A 121 -11.67 -3.49 14.55
CA ALA A 121 -10.38 -3.98 15.01
C ALA A 121 -9.19 -3.24 14.37
N MET A 122 -9.34 -2.64 13.18
CA MET A 122 -8.27 -1.83 12.58
C MET A 122 -7.82 -0.67 13.47
N THR A 123 -8.72 -0.16 14.33
CA THR A 123 -8.46 0.98 15.20
C THR A 123 -7.99 0.59 16.59
N ILE A 124 -7.92 -0.71 16.88
CA ILE A 124 -7.61 -1.24 18.20
C ILE A 124 -6.24 -1.92 18.14
N GLU A 125 -5.35 -1.45 19.01
CA GLU A 125 -4.11 -2.17 19.29
C GLU A 125 -4.42 -3.22 20.36
N PHE A 126 -4.25 -4.50 20.00
CA PHE A 126 -4.41 -5.59 20.93
C PHE A 126 -3.07 -5.87 21.62
N PRO A 127 -2.99 -5.87 22.97
CA PRO A 127 -1.75 -6.11 23.71
C PRO A 127 -1.08 -7.45 23.38
N ASP A 128 -1.88 -8.44 22.99
CA ASP A 128 -1.44 -9.80 22.67
C ASP A 128 -0.76 -9.90 21.29
N GLY A 129 -0.75 -8.82 20.50
CA GLY A 129 -0.26 -8.83 19.13
C GLY A 129 -1.15 -9.62 18.15
N ARG A 130 -2.35 -10.05 18.57
CA ARG A 130 -3.31 -10.76 17.71
C ARG A 130 -3.77 -9.88 16.56
N ARG A 131 -3.91 -10.46 15.38
CA ARG A 131 -4.40 -9.78 14.17
C ARG A 131 -5.92 -9.98 14.08
N ALA A 132 -6.65 -9.46 15.08
CA ALA A 132 -8.09 -9.65 15.21
C ALA A 132 -8.89 -9.25 13.96
N ALA A 133 -8.42 -8.22 13.24
CA ALA A 133 -9.04 -7.79 12.00
C ALA A 133 -9.06 -8.91 10.94
N LEU A 134 -7.91 -9.55 10.70
CA LEU A 134 -7.80 -10.62 9.71
C LEU A 134 -8.50 -11.90 10.20
N GLU A 135 -8.36 -12.25 11.48
CA GLU A 135 -9.06 -13.39 12.10
C GLU A 135 -10.57 -13.33 11.90
N HIS A 136 -11.17 -12.16 12.15
CA HIS A 136 -12.59 -11.95 11.93
C HIS A 136 -12.92 -11.89 10.44
N LYS A 137 -12.09 -11.28 9.59
CA LYS A 137 -12.38 -11.22 8.16
C LYS A 137 -12.41 -12.61 7.50
N LEU A 138 -11.52 -13.51 7.93
CA LEU A 138 -11.50 -14.90 7.46
C LEU A 138 -12.78 -15.68 7.82
N GLN A 139 -13.46 -15.30 8.90
CA GLN A 139 -14.71 -15.93 9.38
C GLN A 139 -15.97 -15.20 8.88
N GLY A 140 -15.81 -14.00 8.34
CA GLY A 140 -16.89 -13.16 7.81
C GLY A 140 -17.14 -13.38 6.32
N THR A 141 -17.60 -12.32 5.67
CA THR A 141 -17.87 -12.29 4.23
C THR A 141 -16.55 -12.15 3.45
N GLN A 142 -16.38 -12.91 2.36
CA GLN A 142 -15.13 -12.93 1.60
C GLN A 142 -15.11 -11.98 0.40
N ASP A 143 -16.27 -11.64 -0.18
CA ASP A 143 -16.39 -10.95 -1.49
C ASP A 143 -16.88 -9.49 -1.41
N ASP A 144 -16.90 -8.89 -0.22
CA ASP A 144 -17.45 -7.55 0.08
C ASP A 144 -16.36 -6.49 0.35
N LEU A 145 -15.10 -6.80 0.07
CA LEU A 145 -13.94 -5.97 0.41
C LEU A 145 -14.06 -4.51 -0.05
N GLU A 146 -14.63 -4.28 -1.24
CA GLU A 146 -14.77 -2.94 -1.83
C GLU A 146 -15.67 -2.01 -1.00
N GLN A 147 -16.62 -2.56 -0.24
CA GLN A 147 -17.64 -1.79 0.47
C GLN A 147 -17.08 -1.05 1.68
N TRP A 148 -16.08 -1.64 2.35
CA TRP A 148 -15.48 -1.11 3.59
C TRP A 148 -14.50 0.05 3.36
N GLY A 149 -14.15 0.33 2.11
CA GLY A 149 -13.38 1.48 1.71
C GLY A 149 -11.86 1.28 1.72
N HIS A 150 -11.17 2.27 1.17
CA HIS A 150 -9.76 2.18 0.80
C HIS A 150 -8.80 2.02 2.00
N GLU A 151 -9.02 2.77 3.08
CA GLU A 151 -8.15 2.71 4.27
C GLU A 151 -8.22 1.35 4.98
N TYR A 152 -9.41 0.75 5.03
CA TYR A 152 -9.56 -0.61 5.57
C TYR A 152 -8.76 -1.62 4.76
N LEU A 153 -8.85 -1.56 3.42
CA LEU A 153 -8.13 -2.47 2.54
C LEU A 153 -6.62 -2.30 2.63
N ARG A 154 -6.15 -1.07 2.82
CA ARG A 154 -4.73 -0.78 3.07
C ARG A 154 -4.24 -1.31 4.42
N TYR A 155 -5.06 -1.22 5.46
CA TYR A 155 -4.74 -1.84 6.74
C TYR A 155 -4.73 -3.37 6.64
N LEU A 156 -5.75 -3.94 5.99
CA LEU A 156 -5.91 -5.37 5.81
C LEU A 156 -4.77 -5.96 4.97
N SER A 157 -4.30 -5.26 3.92
CA SER A 157 -3.15 -5.72 3.13
C SER A 157 -1.89 -5.88 3.98
N GLY A 158 -1.63 -4.96 4.90
CA GLY A 158 -0.53 -5.09 5.87
C GLY A 158 -0.68 -6.29 6.80
N CYS A 159 -1.89 -6.56 7.29
CA CYS A 159 -2.17 -7.75 8.09
C CYS A 159 -1.96 -9.04 7.29
N ILE A 160 -2.45 -9.10 6.05
CA ILE A 160 -2.31 -10.25 5.16
C ILE A 160 -0.84 -10.50 4.86
N SER A 161 -0.04 -9.49 4.52
CA SER A 161 1.40 -9.63 4.29
C SER A 161 2.14 -10.20 5.50
N ALA A 162 1.80 -9.73 6.71
CA ALA A 162 2.42 -10.23 7.94
C ALA A 162 2.05 -11.69 8.22
N GLU A 163 0.78 -12.06 8.05
CA GLU A 163 0.33 -13.45 8.22
C GLU A 163 0.88 -14.37 7.14
N TRP A 164 0.99 -13.90 5.89
CA TRP A 164 1.58 -14.64 4.78
C TRP A 164 3.01 -15.08 5.10
N LYS A 165 3.86 -14.15 5.58
CA LYS A 165 5.23 -14.45 5.98
C LYS A 165 5.30 -15.48 7.11
N GLU A 166 4.41 -15.35 8.09
CA GLU A 166 4.36 -16.26 9.23
C GLU A 166 3.93 -17.68 8.82
N ARG A 167 2.87 -17.80 8.01
CA ARG A 167 2.38 -19.09 7.49
C ARG A 167 3.40 -19.74 6.56
N THR A 168 4.04 -18.96 5.70
CA THR A 168 5.11 -19.44 4.81
C THR A 168 6.28 -20.00 5.61
N SER A 169 6.65 -19.33 6.72
CA SER A 169 7.71 -19.81 7.63
C SER A 169 7.32 -21.11 8.35
N LYS A 170 6.03 -21.32 8.61
CA LYS A 170 5.48 -22.54 9.25
C LYS A 170 5.13 -23.65 8.25
N GLY A 171 5.06 -23.35 6.95
CA GLY A 171 4.62 -24.29 5.90
C GLY A 171 3.11 -24.54 5.88
N GLU A 172 2.30 -23.59 6.36
CA GLU A 172 0.84 -23.68 6.36
C GLU A 172 0.23 -23.24 5.01
N PRO A 173 -0.97 -23.73 4.64
CA PRO A 173 -1.61 -23.33 3.39
C PRO A 173 -1.99 -21.84 3.39
N VAL A 174 -1.70 -21.19 2.27
CA VAL A 174 -1.93 -19.75 2.01
C VAL A 174 -3.03 -19.48 0.98
N ASP A 175 -3.69 -20.53 0.48
CA ASP A 175 -4.68 -20.43 -0.61
C ASP A 175 -5.83 -19.45 -0.30
N HIS A 176 -6.33 -19.45 0.93
CA HIS A 176 -7.39 -18.53 1.35
C HIS A 176 -6.94 -17.07 1.34
N LEU A 177 -5.67 -16.79 1.66
CA LEU A 177 -5.12 -15.43 1.61
C LEU A 177 -4.91 -14.96 0.16
N SER A 178 -4.61 -15.89 -0.76
CA SER A 178 -4.39 -15.56 -2.17
C SER A 178 -5.62 -14.93 -2.82
N ASN A 179 -6.83 -15.43 -2.50
CA ASN A 179 -8.08 -14.82 -2.98
C ASN A 179 -8.22 -13.37 -2.53
N PHE A 180 -7.98 -13.09 -1.24
CA PHE A 180 -8.02 -11.73 -0.71
C PHE A 180 -6.98 -10.82 -1.36
N VAL A 181 -5.75 -11.31 -1.59
CA VAL A 181 -4.70 -10.54 -2.29
C VAL A 181 -5.17 -10.15 -3.69
N GLN A 182 -5.76 -11.07 -4.46
CA GLN A 182 -6.25 -10.77 -5.81
C GLN A 182 -7.36 -9.73 -5.80
N GLN A 183 -8.34 -9.85 -4.89
CA GLN A 183 -9.42 -8.87 -4.76
C GLN A 183 -8.90 -7.48 -4.38
N ILE A 184 -7.97 -7.39 -3.42
CA ILE A 184 -7.36 -6.13 -3.00
C ILE A 184 -6.56 -5.49 -4.14
N VAL A 185 -5.77 -6.27 -4.89
CA VAL A 185 -4.97 -5.76 -6.01
C VAL A 185 -5.86 -5.20 -7.12
N VAL A 186 -6.94 -5.90 -7.50
CA VAL A 186 -7.90 -5.42 -8.49
C VAL A 186 -8.51 -4.08 -8.05
N TYR A 187 -8.96 -4.00 -6.80
CA TYR A 187 -9.54 -2.79 -6.24
C TYR A 187 -8.55 -1.62 -6.21
N MET A 188 -7.32 -1.85 -5.75
CA MET A 188 -6.28 -0.81 -5.64
C MET A 188 -5.88 -0.25 -7.00
N VAL A 189 -5.70 -1.11 -8.00
CA VAL A 189 -5.39 -0.67 -9.37
C VAL A 189 -6.57 0.10 -9.98
N ALA A 190 -7.81 -0.33 -9.74
CA ALA A 190 -9.00 0.41 -10.20
C ALA A 190 -9.10 1.82 -9.58
N HIS A 191 -8.65 1.99 -8.34
CA HIS A 191 -8.66 3.26 -7.62
C HIS A 191 -7.36 4.08 -7.78
N GLN A 192 -6.50 3.73 -8.75
CA GLN A 192 -5.22 4.43 -9.01
C GLN A 192 -4.24 4.43 -7.84
N ASP A 193 -4.31 3.41 -6.98
CA ASP A 193 -3.33 3.15 -5.93
C ASP A 193 -2.46 1.94 -6.28
N GLU A 194 -1.86 2.01 -7.47
CA GLU A 194 -0.94 0.96 -7.93
C GLU A 194 0.27 0.75 -7.01
N PRO A 195 0.86 1.78 -6.37
CA PRO A 195 1.99 1.59 -5.44
C PRO A 195 1.67 0.63 -4.29
N THR A 196 0.52 0.79 -3.62
CA THR A 196 0.14 -0.09 -2.50
C THR A 196 -0.14 -1.52 -2.98
N ALA A 197 -0.72 -1.69 -4.17
CA ALA A 197 -0.92 -3.01 -4.77
C ALA A 197 0.42 -3.72 -5.04
N ILE A 198 1.41 -2.98 -5.57
CA ILE A 198 2.75 -3.51 -5.84
C ILE A 198 3.46 -3.86 -4.53
N ASP A 199 3.35 -3.02 -3.50
CA ASP A 199 3.92 -3.32 -2.18
C ASP A 199 3.36 -4.63 -1.61
N LEU A 200 2.04 -4.83 -1.67
CA LEU A 200 1.41 -6.10 -1.25
C LEU A 200 1.97 -7.29 -2.04
N LEU A 201 2.07 -7.18 -3.37
CA LEU A 201 2.60 -8.26 -4.21
C LEU A 201 4.09 -8.54 -3.99
N MET A 202 4.88 -7.51 -3.65
CA MET A 202 6.29 -7.69 -3.27
C MET A 202 6.42 -8.45 -1.95
N GLU A 203 5.56 -8.16 -0.97
CA GLU A 203 5.56 -8.84 0.33
C GLU A 203 5.09 -10.30 0.25
N VAL A 204 4.21 -10.61 -0.71
CA VAL A 204 3.72 -11.96 -1.03
C VAL A 204 4.67 -12.73 -1.97
N GLU A 205 5.71 -12.06 -2.48
CA GLU A 205 6.68 -12.58 -3.45
C GLU A 205 6.09 -12.99 -4.83
N ASP A 206 4.86 -12.58 -5.15
CA ASP A 206 4.22 -12.82 -6.45
C ASP A 206 4.00 -11.53 -7.24
N MET A 207 5.10 -10.92 -7.67
CA MET A 207 5.05 -9.71 -8.52
C MET A 207 4.49 -9.98 -9.92
N SER A 208 4.40 -11.24 -10.36
CA SER A 208 3.98 -11.57 -11.73
C SER A 208 2.49 -11.31 -11.96
N ALA A 209 1.69 -11.40 -10.90
CA ALA A 209 0.25 -11.16 -10.93
C ALA A 209 -0.12 -9.74 -11.39
N ILE A 210 0.76 -8.74 -11.25
CA ILE A 210 0.45 -7.37 -11.67
C ILE A 210 0.25 -7.26 -13.19
N ILE A 211 0.88 -8.14 -13.98
CA ILE A 211 0.90 -8.07 -15.44
C ILE A 211 -0.51 -8.16 -16.04
N SER A 212 -1.40 -8.96 -15.45
CA SER A 212 -2.80 -9.08 -15.90
C SER A 212 -3.63 -7.82 -15.68
N HIS A 213 -3.19 -6.91 -14.81
CA HIS A 213 -3.89 -5.67 -14.46
C HIS A 213 -3.26 -4.43 -15.13
N VAL A 214 -2.25 -4.62 -15.98
CA VAL A 214 -1.61 -3.51 -16.69
C VAL A 214 -2.47 -3.05 -17.87
N THR A 215 -2.67 -1.74 -17.92
CA THR A 215 -3.36 -1.01 -18.99
C THR A 215 -2.42 0.03 -19.60
N LYS A 216 -2.82 0.60 -20.75
CA LYS A 216 -2.05 1.65 -21.42
C LYS A 216 -1.93 2.93 -20.60
N ASP A 217 -2.74 3.15 -19.58
CA ASP A 217 -2.68 4.37 -18.77
C ASP A 217 -1.83 4.17 -17.50
N ASN A 218 -1.90 3.00 -16.88
CA ASN A 218 -1.21 2.71 -15.61
C ASN A 218 0.24 2.21 -15.77
N HIS A 219 0.62 1.66 -16.93
CA HIS A 219 1.91 0.97 -17.12
C HIS A 219 3.13 1.81 -16.71
N ARG A 220 3.12 3.11 -17.00
CA ARG A 220 4.21 4.03 -16.61
C ARG A 220 4.33 4.17 -15.11
N ARG A 221 3.23 4.26 -14.39
CA ARG A 221 3.23 4.42 -12.92
C ARG A 221 3.76 3.14 -12.27
N ILE A 222 3.24 1.99 -12.68
CA ILE A 222 3.64 0.67 -12.19
C ILE A 222 5.13 0.42 -12.47
N ALA A 223 5.56 0.60 -13.71
CA ALA A 223 6.93 0.33 -14.12
C ALA A 223 7.94 1.27 -13.44
N ASN A 224 7.63 2.57 -13.31
CA ASN A 224 8.49 3.51 -12.62
C ASN A 224 8.59 3.21 -11.12
N TYR A 225 7.47 2.85 -10.48
CA TYR A 225 7.46 2.49 -9.08
C TYR A 225 8.31 1.24 -8.83
N LEU A 226 8.10 0.18 -9.60
CA LEU A 226 8.84 -1.07 -9.46
C LEU A 226 10.33 -0.93 -9.79
N ALA A 227 10.69 -0.11 -10.79
CA ALA A 227 12.08 0.20 -11.12
C ALA A 227 12.79 1.09 -10.07
N ALA A 228 12.02 1.92 -9.34
CA ALA A 228 12.55 2.64 -8.20
C ALA A 228 12.72 1.71 -6.99
N ALA A 229 11.72 0.88 -6.71
CA ALA A 229 11.73 -0.11 -5.64
C ALA A 229 12.88 -1.11 -5.79
N SER A 230 13.17 -1.57 -7.03
CA SER A 230 14.23 -2.54 -7.30
C SER A 230 15.63 -2.10 -6.85
N LYS A 231 15.87 -0.79 -6.66
CA LYS A 231 17.14 -0.26 -6.14
C LYS A 231 17.34 -0.50 -4.65
N TYR A 232 16.24 -0.71 -3.92
CA TYR A 232 16.23 -0.96 -2.48
C TYR A 232 16.07 -2.44 -2.14
N LEU A 233 15.73 -3.28 -3.12
CA LEU A 233 15.61 -4.72 -2.97
C LEU A 233 16.99 -5.40 -3.01
N THR A 234 17.10 -6.53 -2.31
CA THR A 234 18.27 -7.41 -2.37
C THR A 234 18.12 -8.44 -3.49
N ARG A 235 19.25 -8.98 -3.95
CA ARG A 235 19.23 -10.14 -4.87
C ARG A 235 18.69 -11.36 -4.12
N PRO A 236 17.75 -12.15 -4.70
CA PRO A 236 17.32 -12.17 -6.12
C PRO A 236 16.07 -11.35 -6.46
N MET A 237 15.41 -10.72 -5.47
CA MET A 237 14.16 -10.00 -5.68
C MET A 237 14.31 -8.79 -6.60
N ASP A 238 15.45 -8.09 -6.55
CA ASP A 238 15.78 -6.98 -7.45
C ASP A 238 15.65 -7.38 -8.94
N THR A 239 16.13 -8.57 -9.28
CA THR A 239 16.20 -9.11 -10.62
C THR A 239 14.83 -9.60 -11.05
N ALA A 240 14.05 -10.17 -10.13
CA ALA A 240 12.66 -10.54 -10.38
C ALA A 240 11.79 -9.30 -10.66
N ALA A 241 11.94 -8.24 -9.86
CA ALA A 241 11.24 -6.98 -10.06
C ALA A 241 11.55 -6.37 -11.44
N LEU A 242 12.83 -6.28 -11.81
CA LEU A 242 13.23 -5.76 -13.12
C LEU A 242 12.74 -6.65 -14.28
N LYS A 243 12.67 -7.98 -14.12
CA LYS A 243 12.06 -8.87 -15.12
C LYS A 243 10.57 -8.60 -15.31
N VAL A 244 9.84 -8.34 -14.23
CA VAL A 244 8.43 -7.94 -14.31
C VAL A 244 8.30 -6.61 -15.04
N VAL A 245 9.12 -5.60 -14.72
CA VAL A 245 9.15 -4.31 -15.45
C VAL A 245 9.40 -4.52 -16.95
N TYR A 246 10.36 -5.39 -17.31
CA TYR A 246 10.64 -5.73 -18.70
C TYR A 246 9.41 -6.33 -19.40
N ASN A 247 8.72 -7.28 -18.75
CA ASN A 247 7.51 -7.90 -19.29
C ASN A 247 6.38 -6.87 -19.49
N ILE A 248 6.22 -5.94 -18.54
CA ILE A 248 5.24 -4.86 -18.65
C ILE A 248 5.49 -4.00 -19.90
N TYR A 249 6.74 -3.58 -20.11
CA TYR A 249 7.08 -2.79 -21.30
C TYR A 249 6.93 -3.56 -22.61
N LEU A 250 7.16 -4.87 -22.56
CA LEU A 250 6.98 -5.76 -23.71
C LEU A 250 5.50 -5.86 -24.13
N GLU A 251 4.57 -6.02 -23.18
CA GLU A 251 3.13 -6.07 -23.44
C GLU A 251 2.57 -4.74 -23.98
N VAL A 252 3.09 -3.61 -23.47
CA VAL A 252 2.66 -2.27 -23.92
C VAL A 252 3.27 -1.90 -25.29
N GLY A 253 4.40 -2.51 -25.65
CA GLY A 253 5.15 -2.21 -26.88
C GLY A 253 6.15 -1.05 -26.75
N SER A 254 6.52 -0.68 -25.52
CA SER A 254 7.50 0.37 -25.22
C SER A 254 8.93 -0.21 -25.22
N TYR A 255 9.42 -0.55 -26.41
CA TYR A 255 10.71 -1.25 -26.58
C TYR A 255 11.94 -0.43 -26.14
N THR A 256 11.88 0.89 -26.24
CA THR A 256 12.99 1.80 -25.88
C THR A 256 13.33 1.75 -24.39
N GLU A 257 12.31 1.76 -23.54
CA GLU A 257 12.41 1.64 -22.10
C GLU A 257 12.76 0.20 -21.70
N ALA A 258 12.19 -0.79 -22.39
CA ALA A 258 12.48 -2.20 -22.17
C ALA A 258 13.98 -2.53 -22.35
N VAL A 259 14.64 -1.97 -23.37
CA VAL A 259 16.10 -2.15 -23.57
C VAL A 259 16.89 -1.64 -22.39
N SER A 260 16.52 -0.49 -21.82
CA SER A 260 17.23 0.08 -20.68
C SER A 260 17.18 -0.85 -19.47
N VAL A 261 16.03 -1.47 -19.23
CA VAL A 261 15.84 -2.48 -18.15
C VAL A 261 16.60 -3.77 -18.44
N ALA A 262 16.56 -4.27 -19.69
CA ALA A 262 17.30 -5.46 -20.09
C ALA A 262 18.83 -5.29 -19.95
N LEU A 263 19.35 -4.12 -20.29
CA LEU A 263 20.76 -3.77 -20.06
C LEU A 263 21.09 -3.71 -18.56
N GLN A 264 20.17 -3.24 -17.73
CA GLN A 264 20.31 -3.20 -16.28
C GLN A 264 20.36 -4.61 -15.65
N LEU A 265 19.58 -5.55 -16.22
CA LEU A 265 19.63 -6.97 -15.87
C LEU A 265 20.92 -7.66 -16.34
N GLY A 266 21.58 -7.12 -17.36
CA GLY A 266 22.79 -7.70 -17.96
C GLY A 266 22.53 -8.94 -18.81
N ASP A 267 21.27 -9.21 -19.18
CA ASP A 267 20.88 -10.38 -19.96
C ASP A 267 20.81 -10.03 -21.45
N ARG A 268 21.75 -10.59 -22.23
CA ARG A 268 21.85 -10.36 -23.67
C ARG A 268 20.67 -10.97 -24.44
N SER A 269 20.14 -12.09 -23.96
CA SER A 269 19.06 -12.80 -24.65
C SER A 269 17.77 -11.97 -24.73
N LEU A 270 17.48 -11.22 -23.65
CA LEU A 270 16.35 -10.30 -23.60
C LEU A 270 16.50 -9.16 -24.61
N VAL A 271 17.71 -8.58 -24.72
CA VAL A 271 17.99 -7.52 -25.70
C VAL A 271 17.81 -8.02 -27.12
N GLU A 272 18.35 -9.20 -27.45
CA GLU A 272 18.19 -9.81 -28.78
C GLU A 272 16.71 -10.05 -29.11
N THR A 273 15.93 -10.52 -28.14
CA THR A 273 14.48 -10.72 -28.28
C THR A 273 13.75 -9.41 -28.58
N LEU A 274 14.14 -8.30 -27.94
CA LEU A 274 13.55 -6.98 -28.22
C LEU A 274 13.88 -6.50 -29.65
N PHE A 275 15.13 -6.68 -30.11
CA PHE A 275 15.51 -6.30 -31.48
C PHE A 275 14.82 -7.14 -32.54
N GLN A 276 14.52 -8.41 -32.26
CA GLN A 276 13.74 -9.27 -33.14
C GLN A 276 12.27 -8.86 -33.19
N LYS A 277 11.67 -8.48 -32.05
CA LYS A 277 10.27 -8.04 -31.98
C LYS A 277 10.05 -6.62 -32.53
N CYS A 278 11.02 -5.74 -32.39
CA CYS A 278 10.92 -4.36 -32.87
C CYS A 278 11.11 -4.29 -34.40
N GLN A 279 10.04 -4.07 -35.15
CA GLN A 279 10.10 -3.92 -36.62
C GLN A 279 10.39 -2.48 -37.07
N ASN A 280 10.15 -1.49 -36.20
CA ASN A 280 10.28 -0.08 -36.56
C ASN A 280 11.77 0.35 -36.61
N PRO A 281 12.27 0.84 -37.76
CA PRO A 281 13.68 1.20 -37.92
C PRO A 281 14.12 2.34 -36.99
N SER A 282 13.26 3.32 -36.73
CA SER A 282 13.59 4.46 -35.87
C SER A 282 13.76 4.03 -34.41
N MET A 283 12.88 3.15 -33.92
CA MET A 283 12.99 2.60 -32.56
C MET A 283 14.21 1.67 -32.44
N ARG A 284 14.49 0.85 -33.45
CA ARG A 284 15.72 0.03 -33.48
C ARG A 284 16.98 0.87 -33.41
N LEU A 285 17.03 2.01 -34.12
CA LEU A 285 18.15 2.93 -34.05
C LEU A 285 18.31 3.53 -32.65
N GLN A 286 17.21 3.98 -32.04
CA GLN A 286 17.22 4.48 -30.67
C GLN A 286 17.71 3.43 -29.66
N MET A 287 17.21 2.19 -29.77
CA MET A 287 17.66 1.07 -28.95
C MET A 287 19.16 0.81 -29.12
N ALA A 288 19.65 0.80 -30.37
CA ALA A 288 21.07 0.59 -30.67
C ALA A 288 21.95 1.70 -30.07
N LEU A 289 21.51 2.97 -30.14
CA LEU A 289 22.20 4.10 -29.52
C LEU A 289 22.25 3.96 -27.99
N THR A 290 21.15 3.53 -27.35
CA THR A 290 21.12 3.25 -25.91
C THR A 290 22.10 2.14 -25.51
N CYS A 291 22.16 1.05 -26.27
CA CYS A 291 23.14 -0.03 -26.06
C CYS A 291 24.59 0.44 -26.22
N ALA A 292 24.87 1.26 -27.24
CA ALA A 292 26.20 1.81 -27.48
C ALA A 292 26.64 2.72 -26.33
N HIS A 293 25.75 3.59 -25.86
CA HIS A 293 26.01 4.46 -24.72
C HIS A 293 26.32 3.66 -23.46
N PHE A 294 25.51 2.64 -23.16
CA PHE A 294 25.70 1.78 -21.99
C PHE A 294 27.06 1.06 -22.02
N SER A 295 27.43 0.53 -23.19
CA SER A 295 28.72 -0.16 -23.42
C SER A 295 29.92 0.76 -23.21
N TYR A 296 29.84 2.01 -23.68
CA TYR A 296 30.87 3.02 -23.47
C TYR A 296 31.03 3.40 -21.99
N LEU A 297 29.91 3.58 -21.27
CA LEU A 297 29.92 3.89 -19.84
C LEU A 297 30.58 2.77 -19.03
N TRP A 298 30.24 1.52 -19.33
CA TRP A 298 30.81 0.35 -18.66
C TRP A 298 32.32 0.22 -18.89
N MET A 299 32.79 0.56 -20.09
CA MET A 299 34.22 0.60 -20.43
C MET A 299 34.98 1.69 -19.65
N LEU A 300 34.37 2.86 -19.44
CA LEU A 300 34.96 3.94 -18.62
C LEU A 300 35.00 3.58 -17.13
N VAL A 301 33.95 2.95 -16.61
CA VAL A 301 33.87 2.52 -15.20
C VAL A 301 34.90 1.43 -14.91
N THR A 302 35.00 0.40 -15.78
CA THR A 302 36.01 -0.67 -15.65
C THR A 302 37.45 -0.17 -15.78
N ARG A 303 37.71 0.85 -16.62
CA ARG A 303 39.01 1.53 -16.66
C ARG A 303 39.35 2.29 -15.38
N ARG A 304 38.35 2.83 -14.66
CA ARG A 304 38.55 3.50 -13.36
C ARG A 304 38.72 2.52 -12.18
N THR A 305 38.07 1.37 -12.20
CA THR A 305 38.08 0.40 -11.10
C THR A 305 39.21 -0.64 -11.19
N GLY A 306 40.06 -0.59 -12.22
CA GLY A 306 41.27 -1.42 -12.32
C GLY A 306 41.02 -2.92 -12.57
N SER A 307 39.77 -3.38 -12.65
CA SER A 307 39.46 -4.76 -13.02
C SER A 307 39.60 -4.92 -14.54
N LEU A 308 40.79 -5.31 -15.01
CA LEU A 308 41.04 -5.72 -16.39
C LEU A 308 40.38 -7.08 -16.68
N THR A 309 39.05 -7.10 -16.79
CA THR A 309 38.38 -8.08 -17.64
C THR A 309 37.91 -7.33 -18.88
N LYS A 310 38.43 -7.76 -20.05
CA LYS A 310 38.25 -7.08 -21.34
C LYS A 310 36.75 -6.89 -21.65
N PRO A 311 36.21 -5.65 -21.68
CA PRO A 311 34.78 -5.42 -21.90
C PRO A 311 34.28 -5.88 -23.29
N TRP A 312 35.18 -5.87 -24.26
CA TRP A 312 34.89 -6.20 -25.66
C TRP A 312 34.58 -7.68 -25.90
N ALA A 313 34.97 -8.57 -24.99
CA ALA A 313 34.65 -9.99 -25.11
C ALA A 313 33.20 -10.32 -24.72
N ILE A 314 32.53 -9.44 -23.98
CA ILE A 314 31.19 -9.70 -23.40
C ILE A 314 30.09 -9.12 -24.31
N TRP A 315 30.37 -8.06 -25.08
CA TRP A 315 29.37 -7.36 -25.90
C TRP A 315 29.83 -7.19 -27.36
N GLY A 316 30.16 -8.30 -28.02
CA GLY A 316 30.46 -8.33 -29.46
C GLY A 316 29.26 -7.88 -30.30
N PHE A 317 29.14 -6.58 -30.55
CA PHE A 317 28.31 -5.97 -31.58
C PHE A 317 29.12 -5.92 -32.88
N HIS A 318 29.10 -6.99 -33.67
CA HIS A 318 29.66 -6.99 -35.04
C HIS A 318 28.66 -7.46 -36.10
N GLY A 319 27.38 -7.66 -35.76
CA GLY A 319 26.44 -8.26 -36.72
C GLY A 319 24.97 -7.83 -36.65
N CYS A 320 24.61 -6.79 -35.90
CA CYS A 320 23.20 -6.35 -35.78
C CYS A 320 22.91 -4.97 -36.38
N ILE A 321 23.90 -4.34 -37.02
CA ILE A 321 23.74 -3.11 -37.80
C ILE A 321 24.10 -3.45 -39.24
N VAL A 322 23.27 -4.28 -39.87
CA VAL A 322 23.03 -4.31 -41.32
C VAL A 322 21.55 -4.55 -41.50
#